data_AF-A0A519SZ50-F1
#
_entry.id   AF-A0A519SZ50-F1
#
_cell.length_a   1.000
_cell.length_b   1.000
_cell.length_c   1.000
_cell.angle_alpha   90.00
_cell.angle_beta   90.00
_cell.angle_gamma   90.00
#
_symmetry.space_group_name_H-M   'P 1'
#
loop_
_entity.id
_entity.type
_entity.pdbx_description
1 polymer ?
#
loop_
_entity_poly.entity_id
_entity_poly.type
_entity_poly.pdbx_seq_one_letter_code
_entity_poly.pdbx_strand_id
1 'polypeptide(L)'
;KMNGNTIEKARFALGGVAHKPWRDQEAEKMLEGQTASPDLFRQVAAKVFAEAKGYGEGSLHNSFKIELGKRAIVRALKQATEMSQVVNPNVFLNSNP
;
A
#
# COMPACT_ATOMS: atom_id res chain seq x y z
N LYS A 1 0.66 -11.21 3.86
CA LYS A 1 0.38 -12.20 4.91
C LYS A 1 0.15 -11.44 6.20
N MET A 2 -0.97 -11.69 6.85
CA MET A 2 -1.33 -11.09 8.13
C MET A 2 -1.60 -12.20 9.13
N ASN A 3 -1.28 -11.93 10.39
CA ASN A 3 -1.56 -12.80 11.53
C ASN A 3 -2.37 -11.97 12.52
N GLY A 4 -3.69 -12.15 12.50
CA GLY A 4 -4.63 -11.26 13.16
C GLY A 4 -4.45 -9.81 12.68
N ASN A 5 -3.94 -8.95 13.57
CA ASN A 5 -3.71 -7.53 13.29
C ASN A 5 -2.26 -7.19 12.92
N THR A 6 -1.36 -8.18 12.92
CA THR A 6 0.07 -8.00 12.64
C THR A 6 0.39 -8.38 11.19
N ILE A 7 1.18 -7.55 10.52
CA ILE A 7 1.62 -7.78 9.15
C ILE A 7 2.88 -8.65 9.19
N GLU A 8 2.78 -9.93 8.84
CA GLU A 8 3.96 -10.80 8.74
C GLU A 8 4.77 -10.57 7.47
N LYS A 9 4.08 -10.23 6.37
CA LYS A 9 4.73 -10.02 5.07
C LYS A 9 3.89 -9.13 4.18
N ALA A 10 4.46 -8.01 3.72
CA ALA A 10 3.81 -7.11 2.77
C ALA A 10 4.70 -6.92 1.53
N ARG A 11 4.06 -6.88 0.36
CA ARG A 11 4.71 -6.57 -0.92
C ARG A 11 3.83 -5.63 -1.70
N PHE A 12 4.39 -4.56 -2.24
CA PHE A 12 3.65 -3.62 -3.06
C PHE A 12 4.52 -3.08 -4.18
N ALA A 13 3.88 -2.81 -5.32
CA ALA A 13 4.51 -2.23 -6.50
C ALA A 13 3.61 -1.14 -7.06
N LEU A 14 4.23 -0.06 -7.55
CA LEU A 14 3.54 1.07 -8.14
C LEU A 14 3.79 1.10 -9.64
N GLY A 15 2.73 0.97 -10.43
CA GLY A 15 2.74 1.17 -11.89
C GLY A 15 2.28 2.57 -12.26
N GLY A 16 2.94 3.23 -13.22
CA GLY A 16 2.51 4.52 -13.77
C GLY A 16 3.06 5.78 -13.09
N VAL A 17 3.88 5.64 -12.04
CA VAL A 17 4.54 6.78 -11.36
C VAL A 17 5.85 7.17 -12.05
N ALA A 18 6.54 6.22 -12.67
CA ALA A 18 7.75 6.43 -13.48
C ALA A 18 7.85 5.38 -14.59
N HIS A 19 8.81 5.54 -15.50
CA HIS A 19 9.05 4.66 -16.66
C HIS A 19 9.48 3.22 -16.28
N LYS A 20 9.65 2.92 -14.98
CA LYS A 20 9.94 1.59 -14.43
C LYS A 20 8.97 1.30 -13.27
N PRO A 21 8.51 0.04 -13.11
CA PRO A 21 7.73 -0.35 -11.95
C PRO A 21 8.54 -0.07 -10.67
N TRP A 22 8.01 0.80 -9.81
CA TRP A 22 8.69 1.19 -8.58
C TRP A 22 8.37 0.16 -7.49
N ARG A 23 9.42 -0.44 -6.93
CA ARG A 23 9.33 -1.34 -5.77
C ARG A 23 10.38 -0.93 -4.75
N ASP A 24 9.94 -0.66 -3.53
CA ASP A 24 10.80 -0.25 -2.42
C ASP A 24 10.81 -1.36 -1.36
N GLN A 25 11.91 -2.10 -1.30
CA GLN A 25 12.06 -3.22 -0.38
C GLN A 25 12.25 -2.77 1.08
N GLU A 26 12.81 -1.58 1.32
CA GLU A 26 12.95 -1.05 2.68
C GLU A 26 11.58 -0.71 3.27
N ALA A 27 10.73 -0.08 2.45
CA ALA A 27 9.37 0.22 2.84
C ALA A 27 8.51 -1.05 3.04
N GLU A 28 8.74 -2.11 2.25
CA GLU A 28 8.15 -3.44 2.50
C GLU A 28 8.58 -3.97 3.89
N LYS A 29 9.87 -3.88 4.23
CA LYS A 29 10.39 -4.32 5.55
C LYS A 29 9.83 -3.52 6.72
N MET A 30 9.54 -2.23 6.55
CA MET A 30 8.93 -1.41 7.61
C MET A 30 7.54 -1.91 8.01
N LEU A 31 6.83 -2.59 7.09
CA LEU A 31 5.53 -3.18 7.38
C LEU A 31 5.65 -4.53 8.09
N GLU A 32 6.75 -5.26 7.91
CA GLU A 32 6.94 -6.59 8.51
C GLU A 32 7.07 -6.50 10.04
N GLY A 33 6.25 -7.27 10.76
CA GLY A 33 6.21 -7.30 12.22
C GLY A 33 5.39 -6.17 12.87
N GLN A 34 4.85 -5.23 12.08
CA GLN A 34 4.07 -4.11 12.60
C GLN A 34 2.57 -4.37 12.58
N THR A 35 1.84 -3.70 13.49
CA THR A 35 0.38 -3.72 13.51
C THR A 35 -0.19 -2.87 12.38
N ALA A 36 -1.14 -3.42 11.62
CA ALA A 36 -1.85 -2.71 10.57
C ALA A 36 -2.57 -1.47 11.13
N SER A 37 -2.02 -0.28 10.83
CA SER A 37 -2.57 1.01 11.27
C SER A 37 -2.51 2.05 10.15
N PRO A 38 -3.51 2.94 10.04
CA PRO A 38 -3.48 4.07 9.11
C PRO A 38 -2.21 4.93 9.25
N ASP A 39 -1.71 5.12 10.47
CA ASP A 39 -0.48 5.87 10.74
C ASP A 39 0.77 5.19 10.19
N LEU A 40 0.84 3.87 10.33
CA LEU A 40 1.92 3.07 9.74
C LEU A 40 1.89 3.19 8.21
N PHE A 41 0.71 3.10 7.60
CA PHE A 41 0.57 3.21 6.14
C PHE A 41 1.01 4.58 5.62
N ARG A 42 0.70 5.66 6.36
CA ARG A 42 1.18 7.01 6.03
C ARG A 42 2.70 7.12 6.13
N GLN A 43 3.31 6.55 7.18
CA GLN A 43 4.77 6.56 7.35
C GLN A 43 5.47 5.78 6.23
N VAL A 44 4.95 4.61 5.88
CA VAL A 44 5.48 3.78 4.79
C VAL A 44 5.32 4.50 3.46
N ALA A 45 4.16 5.09 3.17
CA ALA A 45 3.97 5.91 1.99
C ALA A 45 4.94 7.11 1.96
N ALA A 46 5.16 7.78 3.09
CA ALA A 46 6.12 8.87 3.16
C ALA A 46 7.55 8.40 2.86
N LYS A 47 7.97 7.23 3.38
CA LYS A 47 9.29 6.64 3.13
C LYS A 47 9.48 6.21 1.67
N VAL A 48 8.50 5.53 1.07
CA VAL A 48 8.52 5.12 -0.35
C VAL A 48 8.73 6.33 -1.25
N PHE A 49 8.11 7.45 -0.89
CA PHE A 49 8.21 8.70 -1.63
C PHE A 49 9.30 9.65 -1.13
N ALA A 50 10.05 9.31 -0.06
CA ALA A 50 11.17 10.10 0.42
C ALA A 50 12.36 10.04 -0.56
N GLU A 51 12.59 8.86 -1.14
CA GLU A 51 13.56 8.65 -2.22
C GLU A 51 12.95 8.95 -3.61
N ALA A 52 11.64 9.19 -3.69
CA ALA A 52 10.97 9.55 -4.94
C ALA A 52 11.27 10.99 -5.33
N LYS A 53 12.28 11.13 -6.19
CA LYS A 53 12.53 12.38 -6.91
C LYS A 53 11.56 12.48 -8.08
N GLY A 54 10.72 13.51 -8.06
CA GLY A 54 9.90 13.86 -9.22
C GLY A 54 10.82 14.25 -10.37
N TYR A 55 10.86 13.45 -11.44
CA TYR A 55 11.57 13.81 -12.66
C TYR A 55 10.67 14.70 -13.53
N GLY A 56 11.14 15.89 -13.88
CA GLY A 56 10.47 16.81 -14.79
C GLY A 56 11.34 18.03 -15.05
N GLU A 57 11.64 18.29 -16.33
CA GLU A 57 12.32 19.51 -16.77
C GLU A 57 11.28 20.65 -16.89
N GLY A 58 11.54 21.79 -16.27
CA GLY A 58 10.70 23.00 -16.36
C GLY A 58 9.42 23.00 -15.51
N SER A 59 8.47 23.88 -15.87
CA SER A 59 7.26 24.24 -15.09
C SER A 59 6.19 23.13 -14.96
N LEU A 60 6.51 21.89 -15.34
CA LEU A 60 5.66 20.68 -15.24
C LEU A 60 6.18 19.79 -14.11
N HIS A 61 5.97 20.23 -12.87
CA HIS A 61 6.34 19.43 -11.70
C HIS A 61 5.46 18.17 -11.62
N ASN A 62 6.06 16.99 -11.80
CA ASN A 62 5.41 15.68 -11.56
C ASN A 62 5.17 15.39 -10.06
N SER A 63 5.27 16.39 -9.18
CA SER A 63 5.06 16.27 -7.74
C SER A 63 3.62 15.89 -7.38
N PHE A 64 2.63 16.16 -8.24
CA PHE A 64 1.27 15.65 -8.04
C PHE A 64 1.22 14.11 -8.09
N LYS A 65 2.11 13.46 -8.87
CA LYS A 65 2.20 12.00 -8.96
C LYS A 65 2.74 11.38 -7.66
N ILE A 66 3.58 12.12 -6.94
CA ILE A 66 4.06 11.74 -5.61
C ILE A 66 2.88 11.68 -4.63
N GLU A 67 2.06 12.73 -4.59
CA GLU A 67 0.91 12.78 -3.68
C GLU A 67 -0.17 11.76 -4.05
N LEU A 68 -0.45 11.58 -5.36
CA LEU A 68 -1.35 10.55 -5.85
C LEU A 68 -0.86 9.15 -5.46
N GLY A 69 0.45 8.91 -5.60
CA GLY A 69 1.06 7.65 -5.23
C GLY A 69 0.99 7.37 -3.73
N LYS A 70 1.23 8.37 -2.86
CA LYS A 70 1.07 8.22 -1.41
C LYS A 70 -0.35 7.79 -1.04
N ARG A 71 -1.36 8.47 -1.62
CA ARG A 71 -2.77 8.13 -1.39
C ARG A 71 -3.12 6.74 -1.92
N ALA A 72 -2.57 6.35 -3.06
CA ALA A 72 -2.75 5.02 -3.63
C ALA A 72 -2.17 3.92 -2.72
N ILE A 73 -0.97 4.10 -2.16
CA ILE A 73 -0.38 3.16 -1.19
C ILE A 73 -1.29 3.01 0.03
N VAL A 74 -1.69 4.12 0.64
CA VAL A 74 -2.53 4.09 1.86
C VAL A 74 -3.86 3.39 1.56
N ARG A 75 -4.48 3.68 0.42
CA ARG A 75 -5.73 3.03 -0.01
C ARG A 75 -5.54 1.53 -0.24
N ALA A 76 -4.48 1.14 -0.94
CA ALA A 76 -4.19 -0.26 -1.25
C ALA A 76 -3.88 -1.07 0.02
N LEU A 77 -3.09 -0.52 0.94
CA LEU A 77 -2.79 -1.17 2.23
C LEU A 77 -4.06 -1.32 3.06
N LYS A 78 -4.86 -0.26 3.18
CA LYS A 78 -6.14 -0.30 3.89
C LYS A 78 -7.07 -1.38 3.31
N GLN A 79 -7.23 -1.39 1.99
CA GLN A 79 -8.05 -2.39 1.30
C GLN A 79 -7.50 -3.81 1.50
N ALA A 80 -6.18 -4.02 1.47
CA ALA A 80 -5.58 -5.34 1.70
C ALA A 80 -5.83 -5.82 3.14
N THR A 81 -5.82 -4.93 4.12
CA THR A 81 -6.13 -5.25 5.51
C THR A 81 -7.61 -5.53 5.74
N GLU A 82 -8.50 -4.79 5.06
CA GLU A 82 -9.95 -5.00 5.13
C GLU A 82 -10.37 -6.28 4.40
N MET A 83 -9.84 -6.56 3.20
CA MET A 83 -10.13 -7.80 2.46
C MET A 83 -9.65 -9.05 3.22
N SER A 84 -8.58 -8.94 4.00
CA SER A 84 -8.13 -10.04 4.86
C SER A 84 -9.06 -10.31 6.05
N GLN A 85 -10.04 -9.44 6.33
CA GLN A 85 -11.07 -9.62 7.36
C GLN A 85 -12.40 -10.12 6.79
N VAL A 86 -12.59 -10.12 5.46
CA VAL A 86 -13.84 -10.55 4.80
C VAL A 86 -13.64 -11.87 4.06
N VAL A 87 -13.19 -12.90 4.77
CA VAL A 87 -13.44 -14.29 4.35
C VAL A 87 -14.46 -14.84 5.34
N ASN A 88 -15.74 -14.62 5.04
CA ASN A 88 -16.82 -15.38 5.66
C ASN A 88 -16.98 -16.69 4.89
N PRO A 89 -16.53 -17.84 5.42
CA PRO A 89 -16.69 -19.13 4.73
C PRO A 89 -18.15 -19.57 4.56
N ASN A 90 -19.10 -18.88 5.23
CA ASN A 90 -20.52 -19.24 5.24
C ASN A 90 -21.39 -18.50 4.21
N VAL A 91 -20.81 -17.69 3.31
CA VAL A 91 -21.59 -16.98 2.27
C VAL A 91 -22.31 -17.93 1.31
N PHE A 92 -21.84 -19.17 1.17
CA PHE A 92 -22.44 -20.17 0.28
C PHE A 92 -23.51 -21.07 0.93
N LEU A 93 -23.78 -20.93 2.24
CA LEU A 93 -24.69 -21.82 2.96
C LEU A 93 -26.06 -21.22 3.30
N ASN A 94 -26.33 -19.97 2.92
CA ASN A 94 -27.67 -19.39 3.09
C ASN A 94 -28.39 -19.21 1.75
N SER A 95 -28.47 -20.30 1.00
CA SER A 95 -29.61 -20.54 0.11
C SER A 95 -30.55 -21.46 0.87
N ASN A 96 -31.56 -20.90 1.52
CA ASN A 96 -32.65 -21.65 2.13
C ASN A 96 -33.97 -20.95 1.78
N PRO A 97 -35.10 -21.66 1.68
CA PRO A 97 -35.33 -23.10 1.53
C PRO A 97 -35.70 -23.53 0.10
#